data_AF-A0A315XC35-F1
#
_entry.id   AF-A0A315XC35-F1
#
_cell.length_a   1.000
_cell.length_b   1.000
_cell.length_c   1.000
_cell.angle_alpha   90.00
_cell.angle_beta   90.00
_cell.angle_gamma   90.00
#
_symmetry.space_group_name_H-M   'P 1'
#
loop_
_entity.id
_entity.type
_entity.pdbx_description
1 polymer ?
#
loop_
_entity_poly.entity_id
_entity_poly.type
_entity_poly.pdbx_seq_one_letter_code
_entity_poly.pdbx_strand_id
1 'polypeptide(L)'
;MEGQDTFWHLSQSGHDHRHALWSATGILVSSLIFIDLNFENMKKFKFKSRSGLTIIELLIVIAIMGIISATFYINVNNDNRKKLVAAGEELINNLRRVRNMAASQTTYKFAGDSEAVFPPGGYGIVFDGTTEPAKYFLYADKSAGNPGFLQSQGDEKIGTDIILPTPVGSSRGPLELSNGVDGDKSFYFALLSEKKAITDMVADSNKTYILSIKWPGPGAPINGYEAEIRLGEQTNDGLVITNFGVAYSEYTPPSSGTGLPIGCGAKCDYLGDF
;
A
#
# COMPACT_ATOMS: atom_id res chain seq x y z
N MET A 1 -35.88 -26.74 -47.77
CA MET A 1 -35.70 -27.56 -46.56
C MET A 1 -34.81 -26.77 -45.61
N GLU A 2 -35.25 -25.68 -44.98
CA GLU A 2 -36.51 -25.39 -44.26
C GLU A 2 -36.56 -26.06 -42.86
N GLY A 3 -36.79 -25.24 -41.82
CA GLY A 3 -36.88 -25.60 -40.39
C GLY A 3 -35.82 -24.88 -39.53
N GLN A 4 -35.94 -23.65 -39.02
CA GLN A 4 -36.93 -23.11 -38.05
C GLN A 4 -37.02 -24.00 -36.78
N ASP A 5 -36.51 -23.58 -35.61
CA ASP A 5 -37.20 -22.66 -34.69
C ASP A 5 -36.49 -22.47 -33.34
N THR A 6 -36.79 -21.31 -32.78
CA THR A 6 -36.51 -20.71 -31.46
C THR A 6 -36.97 -21.53 -30.25
N PHE A 7 -36.38 -21.35 -29.06
CA PHE A 7 -37.13 -20.86 -27.88
C PHE A 7 -36.27 -20.55 -26.65
N TRP A 8 -36.80 -19.64 -25.84
CA TRP A 8 -36.28 -18.99 -24.65
C TRP A 8 -36.20 -19.89 -23.40
N HIS A 9 -35.23 -19.61 -22.52
CA HIS A 9 -35.46 -19.74 -21.08
C HIS A 9 -34.85 -18.55 -20.32
N LEU A 10 -35.72 -17.58 -20.03
CA LEU A 10 -35.57 -16.68 -18.89
C LEU A 10 -35.63 -17.53 -17.62
N SER A 11 -34.59 -17.46 -16.79
CA SER A 11 -34.66 -17.84 -15.38
C SER A 11 -34.43 -16.58 -14.54
N GLN A 12 -35.48 -16.22 -13.81
CA GLN A 12 -35.55 -15.08 -12.91
C GLN A 12 -34.88 -15.37 -11.57
N SER A 13 -34.40 -14.27 -10.99
CA SER A 13 -34.55 -13.89 -9.57
C SER A 13 -33.74 -14.59 -8.49
N GLY A 14 -33.30 -13.75 -7.54
CA GLY A 14 -32.86 -14.13 -6.21
C GLY A 14 -31.35 -14.34 -6.18
N HIS A 15 -30.55 -13.61 -5.41
CA HIS A 15 -30.85 -12.95 -4.17
C HIS A 15 -29.81 -11.86 -3.89
N ASP A 16 -30.29 -10.71 -3.43
CA ASP A 16 -29.53 -9.71 -2.69
C ASP A 16 -28.68 -10.38 -1.59
N HIS A 17 -27.37 -10.44 -1.80
CA HIS A 17 -26.40 -10.52 -0.70
C HIS A 17 -25.69 -9.18 -0.60
N ARG A 18 -26.45 -8.19 -0.09
CA ARG A 18 -25.92 -7.03 0.61
C ARG A 18 -25.16 -7.51 1.84
N HIS A 19 -23.90 -7.90 1.66
CA HIS A 19 -22.98 -7.97 2.79
C HIS A 19 -22.62 -6.54 3.17
N ALA A 20 -23.27 -6.12 4.25
CA ALA A 20 -23.01 -4.90 4.97
C ALA A 20 -21.54 -4.87 5.43
N LEU A 21 -20.68 -4.24 4.63
CA LEU A 21 -19.42 -3.70 5.09
C LEU A 21 -19.73 -2.44 5.89
N TRP A 22 -20.10 -2.68 7.16
CA TRP A 22 -19.89 -1.71 8.23
C TRP A 22 -18.37 -1.50 8.34
N SER A 23 -17.84 -0.56 7.57
CA SER A 23 -16.49 -0.06 7.81
C SER A 23 -16.50 0.64 9.17
N ALA A 24 -15.69 0.08 10.06
CA ALA A 24 -15.51 0.45 11.44
C ALA A 24 -14.76 1.79 11.59
N THR A 25 -15.28 2.86 11.00
CA THR A 25 -14.75 4.23 11.15
C THR A 25 -15.72 5.17 11.90
N GLY A 26 -16.86 4.64 12.38
CA GLY A 26 -17.85 5.39 13.15
C GLY A 26 -17.78 5.25 14.68
N ILE A 27 -16.78 4.55 15.25
CA ILE A 27 -16.79 4.20 16.69
C ILE A 27 -15.86 5.07 17.55
N LEU A 28 -15.00 5.93 16.99
CA LEU A 28 -14.05 6.70 17.82
C LEU A 28 -14.24 8.22 17.87
N VAL A 29 -15.28 8.78 17.23
CA VAL A 29 -15.59 10.22 17.37
C VAL A 29 -16.86 10.49 18.19
N SER A 30 -17.73 9.48 18.39
CA SER A 30 -18.95 9.63 19.18
C SER A 30 -18.73 9.63 20.70
N SER A 31 -17.56 9.23 21.19
CA SER A 31 -17.32 9.06 22.63
C SER A 31 -16.82 10.32 23.34
N LEU A 32 -16.62 11.44 22.62
CA LEU A 32 -15.98 12.65 23.19
C LEU A 32 -16.88 13.88 23.35
N ILE A 33 -18.14 13.88 22.88
CA ILE A 33 -19.05 15.03 23.09
C ILE A 33 -20.48 14.56 23.32
N PHE A 34 -20.72 13.94 24.48
CA PHE A 34 -22.03 13.97 25.14
C PHE A 34 -21.81 14.12 26.65
N ILE A 35 -21.26 15.27 27.03
CA ILE A 35 -21.50 15.81 28.38
C ILE A 35 -22.90 16.43 28.30
N ASP A 36 -23.92 15.59 28.36
CA ASP A 36 -25.28 16.05 28.62
C ASP A 36 -25.36 16.25 30.13
N LEU A 37 -24.99 17.45 30.60
CA LEU A 37 -25.18 17.89 31.98
C LEU A 37 -26.68 18.08 32.22
N ASN A 38 -27.38 16.96 32.40
CA ASN A 38 -28.79 16.93 32.74
C ASN A 38 -28.94 17.35 34.22
N PHE A 39 -29.10 18.66 34.45
CA PHE A 39 -29.03 19.29 35.77
C PHE A 39 -30.33 19.18 36.61
N GLU A 40 -31.35 18.49 36.13
CA GLU A 40 -32.72 18.59 36.68
C GLU A 40 -33.10 17.55 37.75
N ASN A 41 -32.21 16.65 38.19
CA ASN A 41 -32.60 15.65 39.21
C ASN A 41 -31.49 15.25 40.21
N MET A 42 -31.05 16.17 41.06
CA MET A 42 -30.39 15.81 42.32
C MET A 42 -31.10 16.38 43.55
N LYS A 43 -32.12 15.63 43.99
CA LYS A 43 -32.70 15.76 45.33
C LYS A 43 -31.70 15.22 46.37
N LYS A 44 -31.15 16.15 47.18
CA LYS A 44 -30.64 15.96 48.55
C LYS A 44 -29.71 14.75 48.78
N PHE A 45 -28.49 14.81 48.27
CA PHE A 45 -27.38 14.04 48.83
C PHE A 45 -26.75 14.82 50.01
N LYS A 46 -26.87 14.29 51.22
CA LYS A 46 -26.15 14.80 52.40
C LYS A 46 -24.68 14.36 52.31
N PHE A 47 -23.82 15.27 51.85
CA PHE A 47 -22.37 15.07 51.88
C PHE A 47 -21.87 15.05 53.32
N LYS A 48 -21.44 13.89 53.82
CA LYS A 48 -20.59 13.78 55.00
C LYS A 48 -19.21 14.31 54.61
N SER A 49 -18.71 15.33 55.31
CA SER A 49 -17.45 16.00 55.07
C SER A 49 -16.24 15.08 55.32
N ARG A 50 -15.90 14.24 54.35
CA ARG A 50 -14.51 13.87 54.08
C ARG A 50 -14.09 14.75 52.90
N SER A 51 -13.06 15.59 53.12
CA SER A 51 -12.45 16.53 52.17
C SER A 51 -12.84 16.29 50.71
N GLY A 52 -13.93 16.92 50.28
CA GLY A 52 -14.45 16.80 48.91
C GLY A 52 -13.73 17.78 48.01
N LEU A 53 -13.53 17.38 46.76
CA LEU A 53 -12.91 18.20 45.72
C LEU A 53 -13.66 19.53 45.60
N THR A 54 -12.93 20.63 45.69
CA THR A 54 -13.51 21.97 45.55
C THR A 54 -13.88 22.24 44.10
N ILE A 55 -14.87 23.12 43.87
CA ILE A 55 -15.28 23.52 42.51
C ILE A 55 -14.11 24.12 41.73
N ILE A 56 -13.23 24.85 42.41
CA ILE A 56 -12.04 25.44 41.79
C ILE A 56 -11.01 24.38 41.38
N GLU A 57 -10.80 23.34 42.20
CA GLU A 57 -9.93 22.21 41.84
C GLU A 57 -10.47 21.48 40.60
N LEU A 58 -11.78 21.30 40.50
CA LEU A 58 -12.40 20.69 39.32
C LEU A 58 -12.16 21.52 38.05
N LEU A 59 -12.31 22.84 38.13
CA LEU A 59 -12.06 23.76 37.01
C LEU A 59 -10.60 23.71 36.54
N ILE A 60 -9.66 23.66 37.49
CA ILE A 60 -8.23 23.56 37.18
C ILE A 60 -7.94 22.23 36.46
N VAL A 61 -8.52 21.12 36.91
CA VAL A 61 -8.33 19.81 36.25
C VAL A 61 -8.86 19.81 34.82
N ILE A 62 -10.05 20.37 34.58
CA ILE A 62 -10.62 20.45 33.22
C ILE A 62 -9.75 21.33 32.33
N ALA A 63 -9.25 22.46 32.84
CA ALA A 63 -8.35 23.34 32.10
C ALA A 63 -7.04 22.64 31.71
N ILE A 64 -6.42 21.92 32.66
CA ILE A 64 -5.18 21.16 32.40
C ILE A 64 -5.44 20.05 31.39
N MET A 65 -6.54 19.29 31.52
CA MET A 65 -6.92 18.24 30.57
C MET A 65 -7.15 18.80 29.16
N GLY A 66 -7.76 19.98 29.05
CA GLY A 66 -7.96 20.67 27.77
C GLY A 66 -6.65 21.06 27.10
N ILE A 67 -5.71 21.64 27.87
CA ILE A 67 -4.38 22.02 27.36
C ILE A 67 -3.60 20.78 26.91
N ILE A 68 -3.57 19.73 27.73
CA ILE A 68 -2.86 18.48 27.40
C ILE A 68 -3.46 17.86 26.12
N SER A 69 -4.78 17.76 26.04
CA SER A 69 -5.46 17.20 24.85
C SER A 69 -5.16 17.98 23.57
N ALA A 70 -5.13 19.32 23.65
CA ALA A 70 -4.79 20.18 22.52
C ALA A 70 -3.33 19.97 22.04
N THR A 71 -2.38 19.82 22.98
CA THR A 71 -0.98 19.56 22.61
C THR A 71 -0.77 18.21 21.92
N PHE A 72 -1.50 17.16 22.35
CA PHE A 72 -1.46 15.87 21.67
C PHE A 72 -2.06 15.94 20.27
N TYR A 73 -3.15 16.68 20.07
CA TYR A 73 -3.78 16.84 18.76
C TYR A 73 -2.83 17.47 17.72
N ILE A 74 -2.08 18.51 18.11
CA ILE A 74 -1.13 19.19 17.21
C ILE A 74 0.05 18.28 16.83
N ASN A 75 0.44 17.35 17.71
CA ASN A 75 1.59 16.47 17.49
C ASN A 75 1.26 15.22 16.66
N VAL A 76 -0.03 14.91 16.43
CA VAL A 76 -0.45 13.90 15.43
C VAL A 76 -0.45 14.54 14.04
N ASN A 77 0.63 15.22 13.68
CA ASN A 77 0.77 15.72 12.32
C ASN A 77 1.12 14.53 11.40
N ASN A 78 0.24 14.25 10.43
CA ASN A 78 0.42 13.21 9.43
C ASN A 78 1.61 13.56 8.52
N ASP A 79 2.80 13.18 8.96
CA ASP A 79 4.01 13.33 8.19
C ASP A 79 4.04 12.28 7.08
N ASN A 80 3.38 12.59 5.96
CA ASN A 80 3.26 11.69 4.81
C ASN A 80 4.64 11.30 4.27
N ARG A 81 5.65 12.16 4.44
CA ARG A 81 7.04 11.83 4.14
C ARG A 81 7.54 10.70 5.03
N LYS A 82 7.28 10.72 6.35
CA LYS A 82 7.65 9.59 7.23
C LYS A 82 6.95 8.29 6.83
N LYS A 83 5.69 8.35 6.40
CA LYS A 83 4.98 7.16 5.89
C LYS A 83 5.60 6.60 4.63
N LEU A 84 5.97 7.47 3.68
CA LEU A 84 6.70 7.08 2.47
C LEU A 84 8.07 6.49 2.80
N VAL A 85 8.80 7.09 3.74
CA VAL A 85 10.10 6.56 4.20
C VAL A 85 9.92 5.18 4.81
N ALA A 86 8.97 5.00 5.72
CA ALA A 86 8.66 3.71 6.32
C ALA A 86 8.27 2.65 5.27
N ALA A 87 7.42 3.02 4.31
CA ALA A 87 7.02 2.17 3.19
C ALA A 87 8.20 1.73 2.33
N GLY A 88 9.10 2.66 1.98
CA GLY A 88 10.31 2.36 1.20
C GLY A 88 11.27 1.45 1.96
N GLU A 89 11.49 1.69 3.25
CA GLU A 89 12.35 0.85 4.09
C GLU A 89 11.78 -0.57 4.28
N GLU A 90 10.46 -0.69 4.48
CA GLU A 90 9.79 -1.98 4.56
C GLU A 90 9.96 -2.77 3.26
N LEU A 91 9.74 -2.13 2.11
CA LEU A 91 9.91 -2.75 0.81
C LEU A 91 11.36 -3.21 0.57
N ILE A 92 12.35 -2.37 0.90
CA ILE A 92 13.76 -2.77 0.80
C ILE A 92 14.08 -3.96 1.70
N ASN A 93 13.55 -3.98 2.92
CA ASN A 93 13.79 -5.09 3.83
C ASN A 93 13.20 -6.39 3.28
N ASN A 94 12.04 -6.33 2.64
CA ASN A 94 11.44 -7.47 1.95
C ASN A 94 12.24 -7.89 0.71
N LEU A 95 12.76 -6.95 -0.08
CA LEU A 95 13.68 -7.24 -1.19
C LEU A 95 14.97 -7.91 -0.71
N ARG A 96 15.57 -7.41 0.38
CA ARG A 96 16.74 -8.02 1.03
C ARG A 96 16.43 -9.43 1.51
N ARG A 97 15.24 -9.66 2.07
CA ARG A 97 14.78 -10.99 2.47
C ARG A 97 14.71 -11.94 1.27
N VAL A 98 14.08 -11.53 0.16
CA VAL A 98 14.01 -12.31 -1.09
C VAL A 98 15.41 -12.64 -1.61
N ARG A 99 16.30 -11.65 -1.66
CA ARG A 99 17.70 -11.86 -2.06
C ARG A 99 18.42 -12.84 -1.16
N ASN A 100 18.26 -12.73 0.15
CA ASN A 100 18.89 -13.67 1.10
C ASN A 100 18.38 -15.09 0.87
N MET A 101 17.07 -15.29 0.67
CA MET A 101 16.50 -16.63 0.38
C MET A 101 17.05 -17.22 -0.93
N ALA A 102 17.19 -16.41 -1.97
CA ALA A 102 17.78 -16.83 -3.24
C ALA A 102 19.28 -17.14 -3.13
N ALA A 103 20.04 -16.29 -2.42
CA ALA A 103 21.48 -16.44 -2.24
C ALA A 103 21.84 -17.67 -1.38
N SER A 104 21.07 -17.93 -0.31
CA SER A 104 21.29 -19.08 0.56
C SER A 104 20.66 -20.38 0.04
N GLN A 105 20.05 -20.34 -1.15
CA GLN A 105 19.30 -21.47 -1.72
C GLN A 105 18.32 -22.07 -0.71
N THR A 106 17.60 -21.23 0.02
CA THR A 106 16.63 -21.68 1.01
C THR A 106 15.62 -22.60 0.34
N THR A 107 15.33 -23.74 0.95
CA THR A 107 14.31 -24.67 0.44
C THR A 107 12.92 -24.23 0.90
N TYR A 108 11.93 -24.36 0.04
CA TYR A 108 10.53 -24.09 0.32
C TYR A 108 9.70 -25.37 0.11
N LYS A 109 8.75 -25.62 1.01
CA LYS A 109 7.83 -26.75 0.90
C LYS A 109 6.52 -26.28 0.29
N PHE A 110 6.36 -26.49 -1.01
CA PHE A 110 5.11 -26.20 -1.71
C PHE A 110 3.99 -27.16 -1.24
N ALA A 111 2.76 -26.69 -1.31
CA ALA A 111 1.57 -27.48 -1.08
C ALA A 111 1.54 -28.67 -2.05
N GLY A 112 1.30 -29.85 -1.49
CA GLY A 112 1.29 -31.11 -2.23
C GLY A 112 2.66 -31.78 -2.40
N ASP A 113 3.76 -31.07 -2.13
CA ASP A 113 5.10 -31.67 -2.20
C ASP A 113 5.48 -32.36 -0.88
N SER A 114 6.14 -33.51 -0.98
CA SER A 114 6.58 -34.28 0.18
C SER A 114 7.78 -33.66 0.89
N GLU A 115 8.66 -33.00 0.12
CA GLU A 115 9.94 -32.45 0.57
C GLU A 115 10.05 -30.95 0.26
N ALA A 116 10.87 -30.25 1.03
CA ALA A 116 11.20 -28.86 0.74
C ALA A 116 12.29 -28.83 -0.35
N VAL A 117 12.05 -28.05 -1.41
CA VAL A 117 12.98 -27.90 -2.54
C VAL A 117 13.29 -26.43 -2.76
N PHE A 118 14.45 -26.13 -3.33
CA PHE A 118 14.71 -24.77 -3.79
C PHE A 118 13.74 -24.44 -4.95
N PRO A 119 12.99 -23.33 -4.91
CA PRO A 119 12.09 -22.93 -5.99
C PRO A 119 12.84 -22.85 -7.33
N PRO A 120 12.47 -23.63 -8.36
CA PRO A 120 13.20 -23.65 -9.63
C PRO A 120 13.29 -22.29 -10.34
N GLY A 121 12.25 -21.45 -10.25
CA GLY A 121 12.25 -20.08 -10.77
C GLY A 121 12.78 -19.05 -9.77
N GLY A 122 13.13 -19.49 -8.56
CA GLY A 122 13.68 -18.66 -7.50
C GLY A 122 12.62 -18.00 -6.61
N TYR A 123 13.06 -16.95 -5.91
CA TYR A 123 12.23 -16.16 -5.03
C TYR A 123 12.01 -14.78 -5.62
N GLY A 124 10.79 -14.25 -5.53
CA GLY A 124 10.51 -12.95 -6.12
C GLY A 124 9.54 -12.11 -5.31
N ILE A 125 9.34 -10.91 -5.82
CA ILE A 125 8.30 -9.97 -5.42
C ILE A 125 7.43 -9.64 -6.63
N VAL A 126 6.12 -9.61 -6.42
CA VAL A 126 5.15 -9.13 -7.41
C VAL A 126 4.54 -7.85 -6.88
N PHE A 127 4.50 -6.83 -7.73
CA PHE A 127 3.77 -5.61 -7.50
C PHE A 127 2.46 -5.71 -8.27
N ASP A 128 1.34 -5.68 -7.56
CA ASP A 128 0.00 -5.84 -8.13
C ASP A 128 -0.83 -4.59 -7.83
N GLY A 129 -0.75 -3.62 -8.74
CA GLY A 129 -1.57 -2.43 -8.77
C GLY A 129 -2.94 -2.61 -9.43
N THR A 130 -3.37 -3.86 -9.73
CA THR A 130 -4.65 -4.10 -10.42
C THR A 130 -5.84 -4.06 -9.47
N THR A 131 -5.72 -4.64 -8.28
CA THR A 131 -6.80 -4.65 -7.28
C THR A 131 -6.67 -3.50 -6.29
N GLU A 132 -5.45 -3.25 -5.83
CA GLU A 132 -5.15 -2.24 -4.84
C GLU A 132 -3.90 -1.49 -5.25
N PRO A 133 -3.93 -0.16 -5.14
CA PRO A 133 -2.79 0.66 -5.45
C PRO A 133 -1.65 0.37 -4.47
N ALA A 134 -0.43 0.18 -4.99
CA ALA A 134 0.76 -0.08 -4.21
C ALA A 134 0.70 -1.33 -3.29
N LYS A 135 0.00 -2.37 -3.75
CA LYS A 135 0.05 -3.71 -3.15
C LYS A 135 1.19 -4.53 -3.75
N TYR A 136 1.87 -5.30 -2.92
CA TYR A 136 2.84 -6.30 -3.37
C TYR A 136 2.83 -7.54 -2.47
N PHE A 137 3.42 -8.63 -2.95
CA PHE A 137 3.63 -9.82 -2.15
C PHE A 137 4.89 -10.56 -2.59
N LEU A 138 5.45 -11.34 -1.66
CA LEU A 138 6.60 -12.20 -1.92
C LEU A 138 6.10 -13.56 -2.39
N TYR A 139 6.87 -14.23 -3.23
CA TYR A 139 6.48 -15.55 -3.74
C TYR A 139 7.68 -16.48 -3.97
N ALA A 140 7.38 -17.77 -4.04
CA ALA A 140 8.28 -18.83 -4.50
C ALA A 140 7.78 -19.32 -5.87
N ASP A 141 8.64 -19.28 -6.88
CA ASP A 141 8.33 -19.70 -8.25
C ASP A 141 8.64 -21.19 -8.42
N LYS A 142 7.57 -22.00 -8.52
CA LYS A 142 7.67 -23.45 -8.70
C LYS A 142 8.04 -23.79 -10.14
N SER A 143 7.85 -22.87 -11.08
CA SER A 143 8.11 -23.07 -12.50
C SER A 143 9.58 -22.76 -12.84
N ALA A 144 10.19 -23.56 -13.70
CA ALA A 144 11.56 -23.28 -14.19
C ALA A 144 11.57 -22.45 -15.49
N GLY A 145 10.41 -22.23 -16.12
CA GLY A 145 10.33 -21.81 -17.52
C GLY A 145 9.38 -20.64 -17.81
N ASN A 146 8.49 -20.27 -16.89
CA ASN A 146 7.58 -19.14 -17.07
C ASN A 146 7.83 -18.13 -15.96
N PRO A 147 8.65 -17.12 -16.21
CA PRO A 147 9.05 -16.23 -15.15
C PRO A 147 7.87 -15.37 -14.67
N GLY A 148 7.87 -15.08 -13.38
CA GLY A 148 6.82 -14.31 -12.71
C GLY A 148 6.02 -15.18 -11.77
N PHE A 149 4.88 -14.67 -11.28
CA PHE A 149 3.99 -15.42 -10.41
C PHE A 149 2.80 -15.94 -11.20
N LEU A 150 2.67 -17.26 -11.27
CA LEU A 150 1.59 -17.98 -11.94
C LEU A 150 1.03 -19.05 -11.00
N GLN A 151 -0.04 -18.70 -10.28
CA GLN A 151 -0.70 -19.64 -9.35
C GLN A 151 -1.11 -20.96 -10.03
N SER A 152 -1.46 -20.94 -11.32
CA SER A 152 -1.81 -22.13 -12.10
C SER A 152 -0.65 -23.11 -12.29
N GLN A 153 0.59 -22.68 -12.04
CA GLN A 153 1.81 -23.49 -12.12
C GLN A 153 2.29 -23.97 -10.74
N GLY A 154 1.51 -23.69 -9.69
CA GLY A 154 1.82 -24.10 -8.32
C GLY A 154 2.73 -23.14 -7.57
N ASP A 155 2.86 -21.89 -8.06
CA ASP A 155 3.56 -20.83 -7.33
C ASP A 155 2.79 -20.45 -6.07
N GLU A 156 3.53 -20.08 -5.03
CA GLU A 156 2.96 -19.76 -3.73
C GLU A 156 3.43 -18.43 -3.19
N LYS A 157 2.48 -17.72 -2.55
CA LYS A 157 2.76 -16.51 -1.80
C LYS A 157 3.49 -16.85 -0.49
N ILE A 158 4.52 -16.10 -0.18
CA ILE A 158 5.27 -16.21 1.08
C ILE A 158 4.74 -15.14 2.04
N GLY A 159 3.84 -15.55 2.93
CA GLY A 159 3.21 -14.65 3.90
C GLY A 159 1.95 -13.98 3.35
N THR A 160 1.70 -12.76 3.78
CA THR A 160 0.50 -11.99 3.43
C THR A 160 0.79 -10.95 2.36
N ASP A 161 -0.27 -10.50 1.69
CA ASP A 161 -0.19 -9.30 0.85
C ASP A 161 0.20 -8.09 1.71
N ILE A 162 1.07 -7.25 1.17
CA ILE A 162 1.58 -6.05 1.82
C ILE A 162 1.03 -4.86 1.05
N ILE A 163 0.24 -4.05 1.75
CA ILE A 163 -0.39 -2.87 1.20
C ILE A 163 0.35 -1.67 1.76
N LEU A 164 0.99 -0.88 0.89
CA LEU A 164 1.70 0.31 1.34
C LEU A 164 0.71 1.32 1.94
N PRO A 165 1.08 2.00 3.03
CA PRO A 165 0.17 2.86 3.77
C PRO A 165 -0.38 3.98 2.89
N THR A 166 -1.70 4.09 2.85
CA THR A 166 -2.41 5.20 2.20
C THR A 166 -2.32 6.46 3.07
N PRO A 167 -1.80 7.58 2.55
CA PRO A 167 -1.80 8.84 3.27
C PRO A 167 -3.23 9.27 3.61
N VAL A 168 -3.47 9.59 4.89
CA VAL A 168 -4.81 9.96 5.36
C VAL A 168 -5.12 11.38 4.87
N GLY A 169 -6.27 11.56 4.22
CA GLY A 169 -6.72 12.86 3.74
C GLY A 169 -6.23 13.24 2.35
N SER A 170 -5.56 12.36 1.60
CA SER A 170 -5.31 12.61 0.18
C SER A 170 -6.60 12.37 -0.63
N SER A 171 -7.24 13.46 -1.07
CA SER A 171 -8.27 13.42 -2.13
C SER A 171 -7.72 12.86 -3.45
N ARG A 172 -6.40 12.78 -3.58
CA ARG A 172 -5.66 12.29 -4.74
C ARG A 172 -5.22 10.84 -4.62
N GLY A 173 -5.69 10.15 -3.58
CA GLY A 173 -5.59 8.71 -3.50
C GLY A 173 -4.26 8.18 -2.95
N PRO A 174 -3.99 6.90 -3.21
CA PRO A 174 -2.98 6.05 -2.58
C PRO A 174 -1.54 6.39 -2.97
N LEU A 175 -0.58 5.69 -2.36
CA LEU A 175 0.77 5.59 -2.93
C LEU A 175 0.68 4.88 -4.28
N GLU A 176 1.53 5.31 -5.22
CA GLU A 176 1.63 4.74 -6.56
C GLU A 176 2.98 4.04 -6.70
N LEU A 177 2.98 2.84 -7.28
CA LEU A 177 4.18 2.12 -7.66
C LEU A 177 4.35 2.19 -9.18
N SER A 178 5.57 2.45 -9.64
CA SER A 178 5.89 2.48 -11.07
C SER A 178 7.27 1.91 -11.33
N ASN A 179 7.38 1.10 -12.39
CA ASN A 179 8.64 0.58 -12.94
C ASN A 179 9.23 1.48 -14.05
N GLY A 180 8.69 2.70 -14.23
CA GLY A 180 9.09 3.61 -15.31
C GLY A 180 8.45 3.32 -16.67
N VAL A 181 7.61 2.28 -16.78
CA VAL A 181 6.82 1.99 -17.98
C VAL A 181 5.41 2.54 -17.78
N ASP A 182 4.97 3.37 -18.72
CA ASP A 182 3.63 3.97 -18.67
C ASP A 182 2.57 2.89 -18.89
N GLY A 183 1.59 2.81 -17.98
CA GLY A 183 0.44 1.89 -18.07
C GLY A 183 0.60 0.52 -17.40
N ASP A 184 1.80 0.15 -16.97
CA ASP A 184 2.04 -1.12 -16.27
C ASP A 184 1.46 -1.07 -14.85
N LYS A 185 0.36 -1.81 -14.64
CA LYS A 185 -0.27 -1.96 -13.33
C LYS A 185 0.28 -3.13 -12.52
N SER A 186 1.01 -4.04 -13.14
CA SER A 186 1.57 -5.21 -12.49
C SER A 186 2.92 -5.53 -13.10
N PHE A 187 3.90 -5.83 -12.26
CA PHE A 187 5.24 -6.24 -12.67
C PHE A 187 5.91 -7.04 -11.55
N TYR A 188 6.98 -7.76 -11.84
CA TYR A 188 7.66 -8.61 -10.87
C TYR A 188 9.19 -8.48 -10.95
N PHE A 189 9.85 -8.84 -9.86
CA PHE A 189 11.30 -8.94 -9.79
C PHE A 189 11.68 -10.21 -9.02
N ALA A 190 12.19 -11.21 -9.73
CA ALA A 190 12.57 -12.51 -9.21
C ALA A 190 14.08 -12.70 -9.19
N LEU A 191 14.59 -13.42 -8.19
CA LEU A 191 15.99 -13.74 -7.98
C LEU A 191 16.19 -15.24 -7.94
N LEU A 192 17.02 -15.75 -8.86
CA LEU A 192 17.43 -17.15 -8.91
C LEU A 192 18.74 -17.37 -8.17
N SER A 193 19.59 -16.34 -8.14
CA SER A 193 20.87 -16.31 -7.42
C SER A 193 21.30 -14.87 -7.19
N GLU A 194 22.44 -14.65 -6.50
CA GLU A 194 22.98 -13.31 -6.28
C GLU A 194 23.24 -12.50 -7.57
N LYS A 195 23.49 -13.19 -8.69
CA LYS A 195 23.90 -12.59 -9.97
C LYS A 195 22.88 -12.79 -11.10
N LYS A 196 21.74 -13.40 -10.80
CA LYS A 196 20.71 -13.72 -11.80
C LYS A 196 19.34 -13.31 -11.28
N ALA A 197 18.77 -12.31 -11.93
CA ALA A 197 17.39 -11.88 -11.74
C ALA A 197 16.58 -12.15 -13.02
N ILE A 198 15.28 -12.35 -12.87
CA ILE A 198 14.31 -12.34 -13.97
C ILE A 198 13.22 -11.34 -13.61
N THR A 199 12.86 -10.48 -14.56
CA THR A 199 11.93 -9.39 -14.34
C THR A 199 11.31 -8.98 -15.68
N ASP A 200 10.07 -8.52 -15.64
CA ASP A 200 9.40 -7.81 -16.73
C ASP A 200 9.58 -6.28 -16.66
N MET A 201 10.32 -5.79 -15.65
CA MET A 201 10.67 -4.38 -15.55
C MET A 201 11.64 -3.97 -16.65
N VAL A 202 11.45 -2.76 -17.17
CA VAL A 202 12.35 -2.15 -18.14
C VAL A 202 13.50 -1.47 -17.41
N ALA A 203 14.73 -1.81 -17.79
CA ALA A 203 15.90 -1.12 -17.26
C ALA A 203 16.02 0.29 -17.87
N ASP A 204 16.50 1.24 -17.09
CA ASP A 204 16.75 2.61 -17.56
C ASP A 204 17.90 2.66 -18.59
N SER A 205 18.23 3.86 -19.07
CA SER A 205 19.35 4.07 -20.00
C SER A 205 20.71 3.64 -19.44
N ASN A 206 20.85 3.56 -18.12
CA ASN A 206 22.03 3.08 -17.40
C ASN A 206 21.93 1.59 -17.04
N LYS A 207 21.00 0.85 -17.67
CA LYS A 207 20.75 -0.58 -17.40
C LYS A 207 20.40 -0.86 -15.94
N THR A 208 19.86 0.11 -15.23
CA THR A 208 19.45 0.02 -13.84
C THR A 208 17.95 -0.22 -13.75
N TYR A 209 17.54 -1.17 -12.91
CA TYR A 209 16.14 -1.39 -12.58
C TYR A 209 15.74 -0.46 -11.44
N ILE A 210 14.83 0.47 -11.72
CA ILE A 210 14.36 1.47 -10.76
C ILE A 210 12.87 1.25 -10.52
N LEU A 211 12.49 1.25 -9.24
CA LEU A 211 11.11 1.24 -8.78
C LEU A 211 10.83 2.57 -8.09
N SER A 212 9.77 3.27 -8.48
CA SER A 212 9.37 4.52 -7.86
C SER A 212 8.13 4.31 -6.99
N ILE A 213 8.18 4.78 -5.74
CA ILE A 213 7.00 4.93 -4.88
C ILE A 213 6.68 6.42 -4.83
N LYS A 214 5.52 6.80 -5.36
CA LYS A 214 5.10 8.20 -5.44
C LYS A 214 3.95 8.48 -4.49
N TRP A 215 4.06 9.60 -3.79
CA TRP A 215 2.93 10.27 -3.19
C TRP A 215 2.67 11.57 -3.94
N PRO A 216 1.53 11.72 -4.65
CA PRO A 216 1.27 12.87 -5.52
C PRO A 216 1.00 14.19 -4.77
N GLY A 217 1.03 14.19 -3.43
CA GLY A 217 0.72 15.36 -2.63
C GLY A 217 -0.77 15.71 -2.60
N PRO A 218 -1.15 16.77 -1.85
CA PRO A 218 -2.54 17.21 -1.76
C PRO A 218 -3.00 18.02 -2.99
N GLY A 219 -2.08 18.47 -3.85
CA GLY A 219 -2.41 19.49 -4.85
C GLY A 219 -1.20 20.30 -5.26
N ALA A 220 -1.01 20.60 -6.55
CA ALA A 220 -0.12 21.70 -6.92
C ALA A 220 -0.65 22.99 -6.26
N PRO A 221 0.22 23.86 -5.70
CA PRO A 221 1.68 23.88 -5.83
C PRO A 221 2.44 23.05 -4.78
N ILE A 222 1.75 22.30 -3.92
CA ILE A 222 2.37 21.54 -2.83
C ILE A 222 3.08 20.31 -3.43
N ASN A 223 4.39 20.23 -3.20
CA ASN A 223 5.21 19.11 -3.62
C ASN A 223 4.68 17.80 -3.03
N GLY A 224 4.65 16.77 -3.86
CA GLY A 224 4.59 15.39 -3.44
C GLY A 224 5.94 14.90 -2.93
N TYR A 225 5.99 13.63 -2.58
CA TYR A 225 7.23 12.95 -2.20
C TYR A 225 7.40 11.72 -3.05
N GLU A 226 8.64 11.41 -3.40
CA GLU A 226 9.00 10.24 -4.19
C GLU A 226 10.12 9.47 -3.48
N ALA A 227 10.00 8.14 -3.52
CA ALA A 227 11.06 7.23 -3.13
C ALA A 227 11.49 6.43 -4.36
N GLU A 228 12.72 6.62 -4.80
CA GLU A 228 13.32 5.83 -5.88
C GLU A 228 14.12 4.69 -5.28
N ILE A 229 13.74 3.47 -5.62
CA ILE A 229 14.37 2.25 -5.15
C ILE A 229 15.13 1.62 -6.30
N ARG A 230 16.45 1.55 -6.16
CA ARG A 230 17.33 0.83 -7.06
C ARG A 230 17.27 -0.66 -6.74
N LEU A 231 16.90 -1.50 -7.70
CA LEU A 231 16.80 -2.96 -7.52
C LEU A 231 18.10 -3.67 -7.93
N GLY A 232 18.74 -3.19 -8.99
CA GLY A 232 20.00 -3.74 -9.47
C GLY A 232 20.42 -3.14 -10.80
N GLU A 233 21.55 -3.60 -11.31
CA GLU A 233 22.16 -3.16 -12.57
C GLU A 233 22.41 -4.36 -13.47
N GLN A 234 21.96 -4.29 -14.72
CA GLN A 234 22.22 -5.30 -15.73
C GLN A 234 23.57 -5.04 -16.40
N THR A 235 24.45 -6.02 -16.29
CA THR A 235 25.76 -6.04 -16.96
C THR A 235 25.61 -6.29 -18.46
N ASN A 236 26.68 -6.08 -19.22
CA ASN A 236 26.70 -6.36 -20.66
C ASN A 236 26.45 -7.83 -21.00
N ASP A 237 26.76 -8.74 -20.07
CA ASP A 237 26.59 -10.18 -20.22
C ASP A 237 25.16 -10.64 -19.83
N GLY A 238 24.26 -9.71 -19.52
CA GLY A 238 22.88 -9.98 -19.13
C GLY A 238 22.70 -10.42 -17.66
N LEU A 239 23.78 -10.51 -16.88
CA LEU A 239 23.71 -10.74 -15.44
C LEU A 239 23.20 -9.50 -14.72
N VAL A 240 22.45 -9.69 -13.63
CA VAL A 240 21.91 -8.58 -12.83
C VAL A 240 22.64 -8.57 -11.48
N ILE A 241 23.36 -7.49 -11.21
CA ILE A 241 24.00 -7.25 -9.92
C ILE A 241 22.96 -6.57 -9.03
N THR A 242 22.49 -7.30 -8.03
CA THR A 242 21.51 -6.78 -7.07
C THR A 242 22.18 -5.80 -6.10
N ASN A 243 21.70 -4.56 -6.07
CA ASN A 243 22.15 -3.54 -5.14
C ASN A 243 20.95 -2.67 -4.73
N PHE A 244 20.41 -2.99 -3.55
CA PHE A 244 19.23 -2.32 -3.04
C PHE A 244 19.58 -1.03 -2.32
N GLY A 245 19.09 0.09 -2.86
CA GLY A 245 19.18 1.40 -2.24
C GLY A 245 17.87 2.16 -2.44
N VAL A 246 17.58 3.10 -1.53
CA VAL A 246 16.48 4.06 -1.68
C VAL A 246 17.02 5.47 -1.60
N ALA A 247 16.51 6.32 -2.48
CA ALA A 247 16.65 7.76 -2.41
C ALA A 247 15.27 8.39 -2.22
N TYR A 248 15.22 9.49 -1.48
CA TYR A 248 13.99 10.23 -1.22
C TYR A 248 14.12 11.64 -1.75
N SER A 249 13.13 12.10 -2.49
CA SER A 249 13.08 13.43 -3.07
C SER A 249 11.71 14.05 -2.91
N GLU A 250 11.67 15.38 -2.99
CA GLU A 250 10.42 16.09 -3.27
C GLU A 250 10.15 15.99 -4.77
N TYR A 251 8.89 15.77 -5.12
CA TYR A 251 8.45 15.64 -6.50
C TYR A 251 7.35 16.66 -6.77
N THR A 252 7.52 17.47 -7.80
CA THR A 252 6.45 18.35 -8.27
C THR A 252 5.65 17.62 -9.35
N PRO A 253 4.37 17.27 -9.09
CA PRO A 253 3.55 16.61 -10.11
C PRO A 253 3.40 17.52 -11.34
N PRO A 254 3.44 16.97 -12.57
CA PRO A 254 3.28 17.76 -13.78
C PRO A 254 1.95 18.52 -13.74
N SER A 255 2.00 19.82 -14.01
CA SER A 255 0.78 20.62 -14.18
C SER A 255 0.14 20.26 -15.52
N SER A 256 -1.18 20.04 -15.57
CA SER A 256 -1.91 19.60 -16.77
C SER A 256 -2.01 20.64 -17.90
N GLY A 257 -1.12 21.63 -17.97
CA GLY A 257 -1.14 22.72 -18.98
C GLY A 257 -2.32 23.69 -18.87
N THR A 258 -3.42 23.28 -18.22
CA THR A 258 -4.66 24.06 -18.04
C THR A 258 -4.66 24.93 -16.79
N GLY A 259 -3.56 24.97 -16.03
CA GLY A 259 -3.47 25.69 -14.75
C GLY A 259 -4.34 25.10 -13.62
N LEU A 260 -5.04 23.99 -13.88
CA LEU A 260 -5.84 23.30 -12.89
C LEU A 260 -5.02 22.15 -12.27
N PRO A 261 -5.02 22.00 -10.95
CA PRO A 261 -4.33 20.91 -10.28
C PRO A 261 -5.17 19.62 -10.48
N ILE A 262 -4.99 18.92 -11.59
CA ILE A 262 -5.50 17.56 -11.77
C ILE A 262 -4.50 16.58 -11.14
N GLY A 263 -4.98 15.68 -10.29
CA GLY A 263 -4.15 14.75 -9.54
C GLY A 263 -4.11 13.39 -10.22
N CYS A 264 -3.08 13.14 -11.02
CA CYS A 264 -2.64 11.79 -11.39
C CYS A 264 -1.12 11.86 -11.62
N GLY A 265 -0.34 11.05 -10.90
CA GLY A 265 0.87 10.45 -11.49
C GLY A 265 0.48 9.05 -12.00
N ALA A 266 1.19 8.37 -12.89
CA ALA A 266 2.16 8.74 -13.90
C ALA A 266 1.53 9.63 -14.99
N LYS A 267 2.33 10.11 -15.95
CA LYS A 267 1.93 10.99 -17.06
C LYS A 267 0.46 10.79 -17.44
N CYS A 268 -0.33 11.86 -17.39
CA CYS A 268 -1.63 11.85 -18.02
C CYS A 268 -1.41 11.39 -19.46
N ASP A 269 -1.98 10.24 -19.83
CA ASP A 269 -2.17 9.90 -21.22
C ASP A 269 -2.79 11.13 -21.86
N TYR A 270 -2.01 11.81 -22.71
CA TYR A 270 -2.60 12.58 -23.78
C TYR A 270 -3.27 11.54 -24.66
N LEU A 271 -4.50 11.14 -24.31
CA LEU A 271 -5.43 10.56 -25.24
C LEU A 271 -5.52 11.60 -26.36
N GLY A 272 -4.87 11.29 -27.47
CA GLY A 272 -4.81 12.15 -28.63
C GLY A 272 -6.21 12.34 -29.17
N ASP A 273 -6.75 13.53 -28.96
CA ASP A 273 -7.72 14.12 -29.89
C ASP A 273 -6.90 14.87 -30.96
N PHE A 274 -6.37 14.13 -31.95
CA PHE A 274 -6.08 14.61 -33.31
C PHE A 274 -6.09 13.43 -34.30
#